data_AF-A0A6N1VI69-F1
#
_entry.id   AF-A0A6N1VI69-F1
#
_cell.length_a   1.000
_cell.length_b   1.000
_cell.length_c   1.000
_cell.angle_alpha   90.00
_cell.angle_beta   90.00
_cell.angle_gamma   90.00
#
_symmetry.space_group_name_H-M   'P 1'
#
loop_
_entity.id
_entity.type
_entity.pdbx_description
1 polymer ?
#
loop_
_entity_poly.entity_id
_entity_poly.type
_entity_poly.pdbx_seq_one_letter_code
_entity_poly.pdbx_strand_id
1 'polypeptide(L)'
;MSNLPDDTKDKERAADAARSDFAAMEDHGPVDLKLVDIPGLVALWALAVIVFLQFFTRYVLNDSLAWTEEIARYVLVLVAFLGAVTVTRKGAHIFLEFFYRYVPPLAGKWIAVAMELVSCLFFGYMAWIAVLLALQTKTKMASAEIPKSLLYWGVAAGLAAVTVYSFLWLVRKIRQSPQAVLHDIEEHALSDISD
;
A
#
# COMPACT_ATOMS: atom_id res chain seq x y z
N MET A 1 37.73 37.23 -33.18
CA MET A 1 36.29 36.89 -33.19
C MET A 1 36.05 36.02 -31.96
N SER A 2 35.27 36.50 -31.00
CA SER A 2 35.13 35.94 -29.65
C SER A 2 34.44 34.57 -29.69
N ASN A 3 35.18 33.49 -29.42
CA ASN A 3 34.59 32.21 -29.04
C ASN A 3 34.19 32.31 -27.56
N LEU A 4 33.06 32.97 -27.29
CA LEU A 4 32.38 32.84 -26.01
C LEU A 4 31.87 31.40 -25.91
N PRO A 5 32.11 30.68 -24.80
CA PRO A 5 31.45 29.41 -24.52
C PRO A 5 29.93 29.59 -24.62
N ASP A 6 29.30 28.78 -25.46
CA ASP A 6 27.87 28.82 -25.74
C ASP A 6 27.08 28.20 -24.57
N ASP A 7 26.99 28.94 -23.46
CA ASP A 7 26.27 28.60 -22.21
C ASP A 7 24.80 28.22 -22.45
N THR A 8 24.21 28.71 -23.54
CA THR A 8 22.87 28.36 -24.00
C THR A 8 22.75 26.89 -24.40
N LYS A 9 23.74 26.34 -25.11
CA LYS A 9 23.75 24.92 -25.50
C LYS A 9 23.96 23.97 -24.33
N ASP A 10 24.77 24.37 -23.36
CA ASP A 10 25.02 23.57 -22.17
C ASP A 10 23.78 23.51 -21.26
N LYS A 11 23.03 24.62 -21.16
CA LYS A 11 21.73 24.67 -20.48
C LYS A 11 20.64 23.87 -21.19
N GLU A 12 20.58 23.93 -22.52
CA GLU A 12 19.66 23.11 -23.32
C GLU A 12 19.95 21.61 -23.15
N ARG A 13 21.23 21.20 -23.18
CA ARG A 13 21.62 19.81 -22.93
C ARG A 13 21.30 19.34 -21.51
N ALA A 14 21.51 20.18 -20.50
CA ALA A 14 21.16 19.86 -19.12
C ALA A 14 19.63 19.75 -18.94
N ALA A 15 18.86 20.61 -19.61
CA ALA A 15 17.40 20.54 -19.59
C ALA A 15 16.87 19.29 -20.30
N ASP A 16 17.48 18.90 -21.42
CA ASP A 16 17.10 17.69 -22.15
C ASP A 16 17.51 16.40 -21.43
N ALA A 17 18.66 16.39 -20.74
CA ALA A 17 19.06 15.28 -19.86
C ALA A 17 18.11 15.15 -18.67
N ALA A 18 17.74 16.26 -18.02
CA ALA A 18 16.73 16.24 -16.96
C ALA A 18 15.39 15.73 -17.50
N ARG A 19 14.95 16.18 -18.68
CA ARG A 19 13.70 15.71 -19.31
C ARG A 19 13.74 14.22 -19.66
N SER A 20 14.86 13.70 -20.14
CA SER A 20 14.99 12.26 -20.42
C SER A 20 14.99 11.44 -19.14
N ASP A 21 15.63 11.93 -18.08
CA ASP A 21 15.63 11.28 -16.77
C ASP A 21 14.22 11.31 -16.17
N PHE A 22 13.50 12.43 -16.28
CA PHE A 22 12.08 12.52 -15.88
C PHE A 22 11.19 11.59 -16.71
N ALA A 23 11.38 11.54 -18.04
CA ALA A 23 10.61 10.66 -18.91
C ALA A 23 10.91 9.17 -18.68
N ALA A 24 12.14 8.83 -18.28
CA ALA A 24 12.51 7.47 -17.87
C ALA A 24 11.88 7.11 -16.51
N MET A 25 11.82 8.07 -15.57
CA MET A 25 11.14 7.88 -14.28
C MET A 25 9.61 7.73 -14.42
N GLU A 26 9.01 8.35 -15.45
CA GLU A 26 7.57 8.32 -15.74
C GLU A 26 7.13 7.07 -16.52
N ASP A 27 8.05 6.24 -17.03
CA ASP A 27 7.74 4.99 -17.73
C ASP A 27 7.35 3.89 -16.73
N HIS A 28 6.27 4.16 -15.98
CA HIS A 28 5.65 3.17 -15.13
C HIS A 28 5.05 2.10 -16.05
N GLY A 29 5.60 0.89 -16.01
CA GLY A 29 5.05 -0.26 -16.72
C GLY A 29 3.53 -0.43 -16.49
N PRO A 30 2.84 -1.24 -17.32
CA PRO A 30 1.39 -1.36 -17.28
C PRO A 30 0.91 -1.67 -15.85
N VAL A 31 0.01 -0.82 -15.32
CA VAL A 31 -0.48 -0.93 -13.95
C VAL A 31 -1.10 -2.32 -13.72
N ASP A 32 -0.50 -3.14 -12.85
CA ASP A 32 -1.05 -4.47 -12.43
C ASP A 32 -2.28 -4.29 -11.54
N LEU A 33 -3.38 -3.84 -12.14
CA LEU A 33 -4.70 -3.75 -11.52
C LEU A 33 -5.38 -5.10 -11.59
N LYS A 34 -5.63 -5.69 -10.42
CA LYS A 34 -6.46 -6.89 -10.29
C LYS A 34 -7.82 -6.54 -9.71
N LEU A 35 -8.79 -7.45 -9.88
CA LEU A 35 -10.16 -7.27 -9.37
C LEU A 35 -10.21 -6.99 -7.87
N VAL A 36 -9.23 -7.48 -7.11
CA VAL A 36 -9.11 -7.24 -5.66
C VAL A 36 -8.77 -5.80 -5.30
N ASP A 37 -8.23 -5.01 -6.24
CA ASP A 37 -7.83 -3.63 -6.01
C ASP A 37 -9.00 -2.64 -6.24
N ILE A 38 -10.06 -3.08 -6.95
CA ILE A 38 -11.24 -2.28 -7.29
C ILE A 38 -11.93 -1.70 -6.05
N PRO A 39 -12.24 -2.48 -4.98
CA PRO A 39 -12.88 -1.94 -3.79
C PRO A 39 -12.06 -0.83 -3.12
N GLY A 40 -10.74 -0.98 -3.11
CA GLY A 40 -9.83 0.04 -2.57
C GLY A 40 -9.86 1.32 -3.39
N LEU A 41 -9.85 1.21 -4.72
CA LEU A 41 -9.93 2.35 -5.62
C LEU A 41 -11.26 3.10 -5.50
N VAL A 42 -12.38 2.36 -5.40
CA VAL A 42 -13.71 2.95 -5.19
C VAL A 42 -13.77 3.68 -3.85
N ALA A 43 -13.25 3.07 -2.77
CA ALA A 43 -13.19 3.71 -1.46
C ALA A 43 -12.30 4.96 -1.45
N LEU A 44 -11.19 4.93 -2.18
CA LEU A 44 -10.27 6.07 -2.32
C LEU A 44 -10.96 7.26 -3.02
N TRP A 45 -11.64 7.01 -4.14
CA TRP A 45 -12.39 8.05 -4.84
C TRP A 45 -13.56 8.58 -4.01
N ALA A 46 -14.27 7.70 -3.31
CA ALA A 46 -15.31 8.12 -2.38
C ALA A 46 -14.75 9.04 -1.28
N LEU A 47 -13.61 8.68 -0.68
CA LEU A 47 -12.93 9.52 0.31
C LEU A 47 -12.58 10.90 -0.26
N ALA A 48 -12.00 10.94 -1.48
CA ALA A 48 -11.64 12.19 -2.13
C ALA A 48 -12.87 13.11 -2.32
N VAL A 49 -13.99 12.56 -2.79
CA VAL A 49 -15.25 13.30 -2.98
C VAL A 49 -15.81 13.78 -1.64
N ILE A 50 -15.80 12.94 -0.59
CA ILE A 50 -16.31 13.32 0.74
C ILE A 50 -15.47 14.44 1.34
N VAL A 51 -14.15 14.33 1.27
CA VAL A 51 -13.24 15.37 1.76
C VAL A 51 -13.43 16.66 0.96
N PHE A 52 -13.50 16.58 -0.37
CA PHE A 52 -13.80 17.74 -1.20
C PHE A 52 -15.13 18.41 -0.81
N LEU A 53 -16.19 17.62 -0.61
CA LEU A 53 -17.49 18.11 -0.16
C LEU A 53 -17.38 18.81 1.20
N GLN A 54 -16.65 18.22 2.15
CA GLN A 54 -16.42 18.80 3.47
C GLN A 54 -15.76 20.19 3.39
N PHE A 55 -14.76 20.35 2.53
CA PHE A 55 -14.14 21.66 2.26
C PHE A 55 -15.14 22.60 1.57
N PHE A 56 -15.85 22.13 0.54
CA PHE A 56 -16.81 22.94 -0.20
C PHE A 56 -17.93 23.48 0.69
N THR A 57 -18.57 22.65 1.52
CA THR A 57 -19.65 23.12 2.40
C THR A 57 -19.15 24.13 3.43
N ARG A 58 -17.96 23.87 3.99
CA ARG A 58 -17.40 24.74 5.02
C ARG A 58 -17.01 26.12 4.48
N TYR A 59 -16.35 26.15 3.32
CA TYR A 59 -15.75 27.38 2.81
C TYR A 59 -16.65 28.12 1.81
N VAL A 60 -17.55 27.43 1.10
CA VAL A 60 -18.44 28.03 0.10
C VAL A 60 -19.84 28.25 0.66
N LEU A 61 -20.42 27.23 1.31
CA LEU A 61 -21.78 27.30 1.87
C LEU A 61 -21.81 27.89 3.29
N ASN A 62 -20.65 28.09 3.91
CA ASN A 62 -20.51 28.54 5.30
C ASN A 62 -21.29 27.66 6.30
N ASP A 63 -21.51 26.38 5.95
CA ASP A 63 -22.19 25.38 6.77
C ASP A 63 -21.32 24.12 6.91
N SER A 64 -21.10 23.71 8.15
CA SER A 64 -20.20 22.60 8.50
C SER A 64 -21.01 21.34 8.78
N LEU A 65 -21.06 20.44 7.80
CA LEU A 65 -21.71 19.14 7.94
C LEU A 65 -20.87 18.21 8.84
N ALA A 66 -21.21 18.13 10.13
CA ALA A 66 -20.49 17.27 11.10
C ALA A 66 -20.44 15.79 10.68
N TRP A 67 -21.45 15.31 9.96
CA TRP A 67 -21.52 13.92 9.49
C TRP A 67 -20.45 13.58 8.43
N THR A 68 -20.00 14.54 7.61
CA THR A 68 -18.99 14.26 6.57
C THR A 68 -17.63 13.95 7.17
N GLU A 69 -17.29 14.59 8.30
CA GLU A 69 -16.03 14.31 9.01
C GLU A 69 -16.00 12.87 9.57
N GLU A 70 -17.12 12.42 10.14
CA GLU A 70 -17.23 11.07 10.70
C GLU A 70 -17.13 10.01 9.60
N ILE A 71 -17.82 10.22 8.46
CA ILE A 71 -17.75 9.30 7.32
C ILE A 71 -16.36 9.31 6.67
N ALA A 72 -15.75 10.47 6.46
CA ALA A 72 -14.40 10.57 5.88
C ALA A 72 -13.39 9.75 6.69
N ARG A 73 -13.44 9.84 8.01
CA ARG A 73 -12.57 9.07 8.91
C ARG A 73 -12.78 7.55 8.74
N TYR A 74 -14.01 7.11 8.54
CA TYR A 74 -14.31 5.69 8.34
C TYR A 74 -13.88 5.17 6.98
N VAL A 75 -14.14 5.92 5.91
CA VAL A 75 -13.69 5.54 4.58
C VAL A 75 -12.16 5.53 4.53
N LEU A 76 -11.48 6.48 5.18
CA LEU A 76 -10.02 6.47 5.30
C LEU A 76 -9.48 5.18 5.94
N VAL A 77 -10.11 4.71 7.03
CA VAL A 77 -9.74 3.44 7.66
C VAL A 77 -9.93 2.27 6.68
N LEU A 78 -11.04 2.23 5.94
CA LEU A 78 -11.29 1.18 4.95
C LEU A 78 -10.25 1.22 3.81
N VAL A 79 -9.92 2.40 3.30
CA VAL A 79 -8.89 2.60 2.28
C VAL A 79 -7.55 2.07 2.78
N ALA A 80 -7.17 2.32 4.03
CA ALA A 80 -5.92 1.82 4.59
C ALA A 80 -5.85 0.29 4.57
N PHE A 81 -6.91 -0.40 5.00
CA PHE A 81 -6.93 -1.86 5.02
C PHE A 81 -7.05 -2.49 3.62
N LEU A 82 -7.83 -1.90 2.71
CA LEU A 82 -7.93 -2.36 1.33
C LEU A 82 -6.61 -2.14 0.56
N GLY A 83 -5.93 -1.02 0.83
CA GLY A 83 -4.58 -0.76 0.33
C GLY A 83 -3.57 -1.78 0.85
N ALA A 84 -3.63 -2.13 2.13
CA ALA A 84 -2.76 -3.15 2.72
C ALA A 84 -2.92 -4.52 2.02
N VAL A 85 -4.15 -4.92 1.67
CA VAL A 85 -4.39 -6.15 0.89
C VAL A 85 -3.65 -6.13 -0.45
N THR A 86 -3.70 -5.00 -1.16
CA THR A 86 -3.04 -4.82 -2.46
C THR A 86 -1.52 -4.92 -2.33
N VAL A 87 -0.95 -4.26 -1.31
CA VAL A 87 0.50 -4.26 -1.03
C VAL A 87 0.99 -5.65 -0.64
N THR A 88 0.31 -6.33 0.29
CA THR A 88 0.65 -7.69 0.71
C THR A 88 0.52 -8.69 -0.44
N ARG A 89 -0.49 -8.55 -1.32
CA ARG A 89 -0.61 -9.36 -2.54
C ARG A 89 0.60 -9.21 -3.44
N LYS A 90 1.09 -7.98 -3.63
CA LYS A 90 2.25 -7.69 -4.47
C LYS A 90 3.58 -8.16 -3.86
N GLY A 91 3.59 -8.65 -2.61
CA GLY A 91 4.79 -9.17 -1.99
C GLY A 91 5.77 -8.09 -1.52
N ALA A 92 5.33 -6.82 -1.49
CA ALA A 92 6.13 -5.67 -1.06
C ALA A 92 6.29 -5.59 0.47
N HIS A 93 6.67 -6.71 1.10
CA HIS A 93 7.18 -6.70 2.46
C HIS A 93 8.63 -6.22 2.40
N ILE A 94 8.89 -5.02 2.88
CA ILE A 94 10.21 -4.37 2.86
C ILE A 94 11.29 -5.36 3.30
N PHE A 95 12.04 -5.89 2.33
CA PHE A 95 13.20 -6.73 2.60
C PHE A 95 14.37 -5.78 2.83
N LEU A 96 15.08 -5.94 3.95
CA LEU A 96 16.32 -5.20 4.13
C LEU A 96 17.39 -5.88 3.27
N GLU A 97 17.42 -5.54 1.99
CA GLU A 97 18.24 -6.16 0.93
C GLU A 97 19.73 -6.23 1.29
N PHE A 98 20.23 -5.20 1.99
CA PHE A 98 21.61 -5.16 2.47
C PHE A 98 21.94 -6.35 3.39
N PHE A 99 21.00 -6.81 4.20
CA PHE A 99 21.24 -7.90 5.14
C PHE A 99 21.36 -9.26 4.43
N TYR A 100 20.63 -9.48 3.33
CA TYR A 100 20.61 -10.75 2.62
C TYR A 100 21.91 -11.03 1.85
N ARG A 101 22.68 -10.00 1.45
CA ARG A 101 23.94 -10.15 0.74
C ARG A 101 25.07 -10.78 1.57
N TYR A 102 24.99 -10.70 2.89
CA TYR A 102 26.01 -11.22 3.82
C TYR A 102 25.62 -12.56 4.46
N VAL A 103 24.40 -13.05 4.21
CA VAL A 103 23.84 -14.22 4.88
C VAL A 103 23.82 -15.41 3.91
N PRO A 104 24.21 -16.62 4.35
CA PRO A 104 24.16 -17.79 3.48
C PRO A 104 22.72 -18.09 3.02
N PRO A 105 22.54 -18.65 1.80
CA PRO A 105 21.22 -18.89 1.18
C PRO A 105 20.18 -19.56 2.07
N LEU A 106 20.62 -20.53 2.87
CA LEU A 106 19.74 -21.27 3.76
C LEU A 106 19.24 -20.41 4.92
N ALA A 107 20.11 -19.59 5.50
CA ALA A 107 19.74 -18.69 6.59
C ALA A 107 18.86 -17.54 6.09
N GLY A 108 19.14 -16.99 4.90
CA GLY A 108 18.28 -15.99 4.26
C GLY A 108 16.85 -16.51 4.07
N LYS A 109 16.69 -17.72 3.52
CA LYS A 109 15.38 -18.35 3.39
C LYS A 109 14.63 -18.45 4.72
N TRP A 110 15.28 -18.94 5.77
CA TRP A 110 14.63 -19.11 7.07
C TRP A 110 14.23 -17.79 7.73
N ILE A 111 15.03 -16.74 7.54
CA ILE A 111 14.69 -15.39 8.02
C ILE A 111 13.46 -14.87 7.27
N ALA A 112 13.43 -14.99 5.93
CA ALA A 112 12.28 -14.57 5.13
C ALA A 112 10.99 -15.33 5.51
N VAL A 113 11.10 -16.63 5.79
CA VAL A 113 9.98 -17.47 6.28
C VAL A 113 9.55 -17.03 7.67
N ALA A 114 10.49 -16.73 8.57
CA ALA A 114 10.19 -16.29 9.93
C ALA A 114 9.47 -14.93 9.94
N MET A 115 9.93 -13.97 9.12
CA MET A 115 9.28 -12.66 8.99
C MET A 115 7.84 -12.81 8.49
N GLU A 116 7.64 -13.61 7.44
CA GLU A 116 6.31 -13.87 6.89
C GLU A 116 5.40 -14.58 7.90
N LEU A 117 5.94 -15.53 8.68
CA LEU A 117 5.20 -16.20 9.74
C LEU A 117 4.76 -15.22 10.82
N VAL A 118 5.64 -14.32 11.27
CA VAL A 118 5.32 -13.29 12.27
C VAL A 118 4.24 -12.34 11.73
N SER A 119 4.37 -11.88 10.48
CA SER A 119 3.35 -11.05 9.84
C SER A 119 2.00 -11.76 9.76
N CYS A 120 1.98 -13.02 9.32
CA CYS A 120 0.76 -13.82 9.24
C CYS A 120 0.08 -13.99 10.61
N LEU A 121 0.85 -14.27 11.66
CA LEU A 121 0.32 -14.40 13.03
C LEU A 121 -0.21 -13.07 13.56
N PHE A 122 0.52 -11.99 13.32
CA PHE A 122 0.11 -10.65 13.75
C PHE A 122 -1.21 -10.22 13.09
N PHE A 123 -1.31 -10.31 11.76
CA PHE A 123 -2.54 -9.95 11.05
C PHE A 123 -3.70 -10.89 11.37
N GLY A 124 -3.42 -12.19 11.56
CA GLY A 124 -4.44 -13.15 11.99
C GLY A 124 -5.00 -12.85 13.38
N TYR A 125 -4.13 -12.49 14.33
CA TYR A 125 -4.53 -12.07 15.67
C TYR A 125 -5.34 -10.76 15.64
N MET A 126 -4.91 -9.79 14.84
CA MET A 126 -5.64 -8.54 14.63
C MET A 126 -7.02 -8.78 13.99
N ALA A 127 -7.12 -9.67 13.01
CA ALA A 127 -8.39 -10.05 12.38
C ALA A 127 -9.34 -10.66 13.41
N TRP A 128 -8.84 -11.52 14.29
CA TRP A 128 -9.62 -12.12 15.38
C TRP A 128 -10.17 -11.06 16.34
N ILE A 129 -9.34 -10.12 16.79
CA ILE A 129 -9.78 -9.00 17.64
C ILE A 129 -10.83 -8.15 16.91
N ALA A 130 -10.62 -7.84 15.63
CA ALA A 130 -11.55 -7.05 14.84
C ALA A 130 -12.94 -7.71 14.75
N VAL A 131 -13.00 -9.04 14.57
CA VAL A 131 -14.26 -9.81 14.60
C VAL A 131 -14.92 -9.73 15.98
N LEU A 132 -14.17 -9.93 17.07
CA LEU A 132 -14.72 -9.81 18.42
C LEU A 132 -15.31 -8.42 18.67
N LEU A 133 -14.61 -7.37 18.22
CA LEU A 133 -15.07 -5.99 18.36
C LEU A 133 -16.32 -5.72 17.50
N ALA A 134 -16.39 -6.29 16.30
CA ALA A 134 -17.55 -6.19 15.41
C ALA A 134 -18.80 -6.84 16.03
N LEU A 135 -18.63 -7.97 16.72
CA LEU A 135 -19.71 -8.72 17.39
C LEU A 135 -20.17 -8.06 18.70
N GLN A 136 -19.25 -7.47 19.47
CA GLN A 136 -19.56 -6.82 20.74
C GLN A 136 -20.10 -5.40 20.58
N THR A 137 -19.77 -4.71 19.50
CA THR A 137 -20.22 -3.33 19.27
C THR A 137 -21.67 -3.30 18.81
N LYS A 138 -22.59 -2.90 19.72
CA LYS A 138 -23.99 -2.59 19.40
C LYS A 138 -24.30 -1.09 19.37
N THR A 139 -23.29 -0.23 19.55
CA THR A 139 -23.43 1.22 19.65
C THR A 139 -23.56 1.87 18.27
N LYS A 140 -24.61 2.67 18.05
CA LYS A 140 -24.80 3.51 16.85
C LYS A 140 -23.84 4.71 16.86
N MET A 141 -23.58 5.33 15.71
CA MET A 141 -22.81 6.58 15.66
C MET A 141 -23.61 7.74 16.26
N ALA A 142 -22.89 8.76 16.74
CA ALA A 142 -23.50 9.90 17.41
C ALA A 142 -24.11 10.90 16.42
N SER A 143 -23.62 10.95 15.17
CA SER A 143 -24.06 11.91 14.16
C SER A 143 -24.62 11.29 12.87
N ALA A 144 -24.40 10.01 12.60
CA ALA A 144 -24.95 9.30 11.45
C ALA A 144 -25.70 8.02 11.88
N GLU A 145 -26.82 7.67 11.26
CA GLU A 145 -27.59 6.48 11.64
C GLU A 145 -26.94 5.15 11.22
N ILE A 146 -25.71 5.19 10.72
CA ILE A 146 -24.98 4.01 10.25
C ILE A 146 -24.47 3.23 11.49
N PRO A 147 -24.67 1.90 11.54
CA PRO A 147 -24.12 1.09 12.62
C PRO A 147 -22.59 1.00 12.51
N LYS A 148 -21.86 1.41 13.56
CA LYS A 148 -20.38 1.28 13.65
C LYS A 148 -19.89 -0.15 13.43
N SER A 149 -20.73 -1.15 13.68
CA SER A 149 -20.41 -2.57 13.43
C SER A 149 -19.98 -2.82 11.98
N LEU A 150 -20.55 -2.10 11.00
CA LEU A 150 -20.18 -2.27 9.58
C LEU A 150 -18.71 -1.90 9.32
N LEU A 151 -18.20 -0.88 10.00
CA LEU A 151 -16.78 -0.50 9.92
C LEU A 151 -15.89 -1.63 10.45
N TYR A 152 -16.21 -2.16 11.62
CA TYR A 152 -15.42 -3.25 12.22
C TYR A 152 -15.46 -4.52 11.37
N TRP A 153 -16.59 -4.81 10.70
CA TRP A 153 -16.65 -5.89 9.72
C TRP A 153 -15.79 -5.63 8.49
N GLY A 154 -15.77 -4.40 7.97
CA GLY A 154 -14.88 -4.02 6.86
C GLY A 154 -13.40 -4.16 7.23
N VAL A 155 -13.02 -3.70 8.42
CA VAL A 155 -11.66 -3.87 8.97
C VAL A 155 -11.32 -5.35 9.16
N ALA A 156 -12.21 -6.14 9.74
CA ALA A 156 -12.03 -7.58 9.92
C ALA A 156 -11.86 -8.30 8.58
N ALA A 157 -12.64 -7.94 7.56
CA ALA A 157 -12.52 -8.50 6.22
C ALA A 157 -11.18 -8.14 5.56
N GLY A 158 -10.74 -6.88 5.68
CA GLY A 158 -9.43 -6.44 5.17
C GLY A 158 -8.27 -7.18 5.83
N LEU A 159 -8.28 -7.27 7.16
CA LEU A 159 -7.27 -8.01 7.93
C LEU A 159 -7.28 -9.52 7.62
N ALA A 160 -8.45 -10.12 7.46
CA ALA A 160 -8.57 -11.51 7.05
C ALA A 160 -7.97 -11.74 5.65
N ALA A 161 -8.24 -10.84 4.69
CA ALA A 161 -7.66 -10.91 3.36
C ALA A 161 -6.12 -10.77 3.39
N VAL A 162 -5.58 -9.80 4.14
CA VAL A 162 -4.12 -9.66 4.35
C VAL A 162 -3.53 -10.94 4.94
N THR A 163 -4.19 -11.53 5.95
CA THR A 163 -3.75 -12.79 6.58
C THR A 163 -3.71 -13.93 5.57
N VAL A 164 -4.72 -14.07 4.71
CA VAL A 164 -4.75 -15.09 3.66
C VAL A 164 -3.59 -14.90 2.67
N TYR A 165 -3.35 -13.68 2.18
CA TYR A 165 -2.23 -13.44 1.26
C TYR A 165 -0.87 -13.68 1.91
N SER A 166 -0.68 -13.25 3.16
CA SER A 166 0.55 -13.52 3.92
C SER A 166 0.75 -15.03 4.14
N PHE A 167 -0.31 -15.78 4.42
CA PHE A 167 -0.24 -17.24 4.51
C PHE A 167 0.13 -17.90 3.17
N LEU A 168 -0.44 -17.43 2.05
CA LEU A 168 -0.08 -17.92 0.71
C LEU A 168 1.41 -17.67 0.40
N TRP A 169 1.92 -16.49 0.75
CA TRP A 169 3.33 -16.15 0.64
C TRP A 169 4.22 -17.03 1.52
N LEU A 170 3.80 -17.29 2.77
CA LEU A 170 4.51 -18.17 3.68
C LEU A 170 4.63 -19.58 3.09
N VAL A 171 3.54 -20.15 2.59
CA VAL A 171 3.53 -21.48 1.96
C VAL A 171 4.41 -21.49 0.71
N ARG A 172 4.36 -20.44 -0.11
CA ARG A 172 5.21 -20.30 -1.30
C ARG A 172 6.69 -20.27 -0.93
N LYS A 173 7.09 -19.44 0.04
CA LYS A 173 8.49 -19.32 0.51
C LYS A 173 9.02 -20.61 1.13
N ILE A 174 8.18 -21.37 1.85
CA ILE A 174 8.57 -22.70 2.38
C ILE A 174 8.87 -23.68 1.24
N ARG A 175 8.05 -23.66 0.18
CA ARG A 175 8.16 -24.56 -0.99
C ARG A 175 9.24 -24.15 -2.01
N GLN A 176 9.63 -22.88 -2.08
CA GLN A 176 10.68 -22.42 -2.98
C GLN A 176 12.07 -22.90 -2.53
N SER A 177 12.97 -23.13 -3.49
CA SER A 177 14.38 -23.43 -3.18
C SER A 177 15.07 -22.19 -2.60
N PRO A 178 16.07 -22.34 -1.70
CA PRO A 178 16.78 -21.19 -1.11
C PRO A 178 17.38 -20.24 -2.16
N GLN A 179 17.84 -20.78 -3.28
CA GLN A 179 18.40 -20.00 -4.39
C GLN A 179 17.31 -19.20 -5.12
N ALA A 180 16.10 -19.74 -5.27
CA ALA A 180 14.99 -19.04 -5.91
C ALA A 180 14.51 -17.85 -5.08
N VAL A 181 14.45 -17.96 -3.74
CA VAL A 181 14.03 -16.81 -2.92
C VAL A 181 15.08 -15.70 -2.91
N LEU A 182 16.38 -16.05 -2.97
CA LEU A 182 17.43 -15.04 -3.11
C LEU A 182 17.40 -14.36 -4.47
N HIS A 183 17.17 -15.12 -5.54
CA HIS A 183 17.00 -14.56 -6.88
C HIS A 183 15.78 -13.64 -6.96
N ASP A 184 14.63 -14.05 -6.40
CA ASP A 184 13.42 -13.21 -6.34
C ASP A 184 13.71 -11.89 -5.59
N ILE A 185 14.49 -11.92 -4.51
CA ILE A 185 14.90 -10.72 -3.75
C ILE A 185 15.87 -9.86 -4.57
N GLU A 186 16.85 -10.46 -5.23
CA GLU A 186 17.83 -9.76 -6.06
C GLU A 186 17.18 -9.12 -7.30
N GLU A 187 16.21 -9.78 -7.92
CA GLU A 187 15.44 -9.24 -9.05
C GLU A 187 14.59 -8.03 -8.62
N HIS A 188 13.93 -8.10 -7.45
CA HIS A 188 13.23 -6.94 -6.88
C HIS A 188 14.19 -5.80 -6.51
N ALA A 189 15.38 -6.11 -6.01
CA ALA A 189 16.39 -5.10 -5.69
C ALA A 189 16.95 -4.41 -6.94
N LEU A 190 17.12 -5.15 -8.04
CA LEU A 190 17.62 -4.60 -9.30
C LEU A 190 16.58 -3.73 -10.00
N SER A 191 15.28 -4.05 -9.90
CA SER A 191 14.23 -3.17 -10.43
C SER A 191 14.19 -1.83 -9.70
N ASP A 192 14.32 -1.83 -8.37
CA ASP A 192 14.28 -0.61 -7.55
C ASP A 192 15.52 0.30 -7.73
N ILE A 193 16.64 -0.22 -8.27
CA ILE A 193 17.86 0.56 -8.56
C ILE A 193 17.86 1.07 -10.01
N SER A 194 17.14 0.40 -10.92
CA SER A 194 16.97 0.85 -12.30
C SER A 194 15.91 1.94 -12.48
N ASP A 195 15.08 2.17 -11.46
CA ASP A 195 14.09 3.25 -11.33
C ASP A 195 14.70 4.48 -10.61
#